data_AF-A0AAN9UGR7-F1
#
_entry.id   AF-A0AAN9UGR7-F1
#
_cell.length_a   1.000
_cell.length_b   1.000
_cell.length_c   1.000
_cell.angle_alpha   90.00
_cell.angle_beta   90.00
_cell.angle_gamma   90.00
#
_symmetry.space_group_name_H-M   'P 1'
#
loop_
_entity.id
_entity.type
_entity.pdbx_description
1 polymer ?
#
loop_
_entity_poly.entity_id
_entity_poly.type
_entity_poly.pdbx_seq_one_letter_code
_entity_poly.pdbx_strand_id
1 'polypeptide(L)'
;MEADIDTTTLSTLDLLEARLLRIEHLLYGHVVQQPKTPAFKSMADLEHRFARLLHGVRVYAELLKIYKSHPDLFQPPPASDPPATHLGPDAVRAIVLAAAPSFPAAASALTTAVADTPVPDPALSASLAALLPRLRGVAAAQRAHAAEVAALRARSERIVRRWYERRALACSDFVAGVEGRVERAEMVVRRVERARDEV
;
A
#
# COMPACT_ATOMS: atom_id res chain seq x y z
N MET A 1 -17.07 32.71 59.56
CA MET A 1 -17.82 31.51 59.15
C MET A 1 -18.35 31.60 57.72
N GLU A 2 -18.61 32.79 57.16
CA GLU A 2 -19.03 32.93 55.75
C GLU A 2 -17.91 32.60 54.74
N ALA A 3 -16.68 33.05 55.00
CA ALA A 3 -15.53 32.80 54.10
C ALA A 3 -15.18 31.31 53.89
N ASP A 4 -15.59 30.42 54.80
CA ASP A 4 -15.34 28.96 54.69
C ASP A 4 -16.43 28.26 53.84
N ILE A 5 -17.62 28.87 53.79
CA ILE A 5 -18.74 28.40 52.95
C ILE A 5 -18.48 28.83 51.49
N ASP A 6 -17.93 30.03 51.29
CA ASP A 6 -17.59 30.52 49.95
C ASP A 6 -16.41 29.74 49.35
N THR A 7 -15.41 29.33 50.14
CA THR A 7 -14.29 28.50 49.65
C THR A 7 -14.72 27.07 49.34
N THR A 8 -15.58 26.48 50.17
CA THR A 8 -16.10 25.13 49.92
C THR A 8 -17.00 25.10 48.69
N THR A 9 -17.87 26.08 48.50
CA THR A 9 -18.73 26.17 47.30
C THR A 9 -17.91 26.33 46.02
N LEU A 10 -16.89 27.20 46.01
CA LEU A 10 -15.98 27.32 44.87
C LEU A 10 -15.23 26.01 44.58
N SER A 11 -14.72 25.32 45.61
CA SER A 11 -14.05 24.03 45.42
C SER A 11 -14.98 22.93 44.86
N THR A 12 -16.26 22.96 45.22
CA THR A 12 -17.24 22.02 44.66
C THR A 12 -17.59 22.35 43.22
N LEU A 13 -17.65 23.65 42.86
CA LEU A 13 -17.87 24.07 41.48
C LEU A 13 -16.69 23.67 40.58
N ASP A 14 -15.45 23.89 41.03
CA ASP A 14 -14.25 23.48 40.29
C ASP A 14 -14.20 21.96 40.09
N LEU A 15 -14.59 21.18 41.11
CA LEU A 15 -14.68 19.73 41.01
C LEU A 15 -15.76 19.27 40.04
N LEU A 16 -16.92 19.95 40.04
CA LEU A 16 -18.01 19.68 39.10
C LEU A 16 -17.62 20.06 37.68
N GLU A 17 -16.92 21.17 37.48
CA GLU A 17 -16.39 21.60 36.19
C GLU A 17 -15.36 20.60 35.66
N ALA A 18 -14.39 20.21 36.47
CA ALA A 18 -13.39 19.21 36.09
C ALA A 18 -14.05 17.85 35.73
N ARG A 19 -15.11 17.47 36.45
CA ARG A 19 -15.91 16.27 36.11
C ARG A 19 -16.70 16.43 34.82
N LEU A 20 -17.32 17.58 34.59
CA LEU A 20 -18.07 17.88 33.36
C LEU A 20 -17.15 17.87 32.15
N LEU A 21 -16.00 18.55 32.23
CA LEU A 21 -14.99 18.55 31.17
C LEU A 21 -14.47 17.15 30.89
N ARG A 22 -14.31 16.30 31.92
CA ARG A 22 -13.93 14.89 31.73
C ARG A 22 -15.04 14.09 31.05
N ILE A 23 -16.30 14.28 31.42
CA ILE A 23 -17.45 13.61 30.77
C ILE A 23 -17.57 14.09 29.32
N GLU A 24 -17.40 15.38 29.07
CA GLU A 24 -17.38 15.94 27.72
C GLU A 24 -16.25 15.33 26.88
N HIS A 25 -15.05 15.24 27.45
CA HIS A 25 -13.92 14.58 26.81
C HIS A 25 -14.19 13.10 26.52
N LEU A 26 -14.88 12.39 27.41
CA LEU A 26 -15.24 10.99 27.20
C LEU A 26 -16.33 10.81 26.13
N LEU A 27 -17.29 11.74 26.03
CA LEU A 27 -18.37 11.65 25.04
C LEU A 27 -17.93 12.11 23.64
N TYR A 28 -17.10 13.13 23.53
CA TYR A 28 -16.76 13.77 22.25
C TYR A 28 -15.30 13.57 21.82
N GLY A 29 -14.45 13.04 22.71
CA GLY A 29 -13.02 12.83 22.45
C GLY A 29 -12.23 14.13 22.34
N HIS A 30 -10.91 14.02 22.27
CA HIS A 30 -10.05 15.17 21.96
C HIS A 30 -10.25 15.55 20.49
N VAL A 31 -10.90 16.69 20.24
CA VAL A 31 -10.91 17.44 18.97
C VAL A 31 -11.85 16.98 17.83
N VAL A 32 -12.93 16.22 18.09
CA VAL A 32 -13.92 15.92 17.04
C VAL A 32 -15.16 16.81 17.17
N GLN A 33 -15.61 17.37 16.05
CA GLN A 33 -16.84 18.16 15.93
C GLN A 33 -18.02 17.43 16.57
N GLN A 34 -18.82 18.13 17.37
CA GLN A 34 -20.02 17.57 18.00
C GLN A 34 -20.88 16.84 16.96
N PRO A 35 -21.10 15.52 17.10
CA PRO A 35 -22.00 14.81 16.21
C PRO A 35 -23.42 15.35 16.39
N LYS A 36 -24.06 15.78 15.31
CA LYS A 36 -25.42 16.38 15.28
C LYS A 36 -26.55 15.45 15.73
N THR A 37 -26.23 14.22 16.12
CA THR A 37 -27.18 13.19 16.50
C THR A 37 -26.93 12.77 17.95
N PRO A 38 -27.98 12.66 18.78
CA PRO A 38 -27.82 12.27 20.17
C PRO A 38 -27.16 10.90 20.28
N ALA A 39 -26.18 10.76 21.19
CA ALA A 39 -25.38 9.55 21.38
C ALA A 39 -26.24 8.27 21.52
N PHE A 40 -27.42 8.39 22.12
CA PHE A 40 -28.37 7.29 22.25
C PHE A 40 -28.81 6.68 20.90
N LYS A 41 -29.03 7.50 19.86
CA LYS A 41 -29.40 7.00 18.53
C LYS A 41 -28.24 6.28 17.85
N SER A 42 -27.01 6.76 18.06
CA SER A 42 -25.79 6.10 17.58
C SER A 42 -25.58 4.75 18.29
N MET A 43 -25.79 4.70 19.60
CA MET A 43 -25.71 3.45 20.37
C MET A 43 -26.75 2.43 19.92
N ALA A 44 -27.99 2.84 19.67
CA ALA A 44 -29.04 1.95 19.17
C ALA A 44 -28.74 1.39 17.77
N ASP A 45 -28.17 2.20 16.86
CA ASP A 45 -27.74 1.72 15.54
C ASP A 45 -26.55 0.75 15.67
N LEU A 46 -25.58 1.05 16.53
CA LEU A 46 -24.47 0.14 16.82
C LEU A 46 -24.95 -1.18 17.42
N GLU A 47 -25.91 -1.14 18.35
CA GLU A 47 -26.51 -2.34 18.95
C GLU A 47 -27.24 -3.17 17.89
N HIS A 48 -28.00 -2.53 17.00
CA HIS A 48 -28.67 -3.23 15.91
C HIS A 48 -27.69 -3.87 14.92
N ARG A 49 -26.60 -3.17 14.58
CA ARG A 49 -25.51 -3.71 13.75
C ARG A 49 -24.78 -4.86 14.45
N PHE A 50 -24.56 -4.74 15.75
CA PHE A 50 -23.92 -5.78 16.55
C PHE A 50 -24.81 -7.02 16.66
N ALA A 51 -26.11 -6.87 16.89
CA ALA A 51 -27.07 -7.96 16.87
C ALA A 51 -27.05 -8.68 15.51
N ARG A 52 -27.00 -7.92 14.40
CA ARG A 52 -26.87 -8.50 13.06
C ARG A 52 -25.56 -9.27 12.87
N LEU A 53 -24.45 -8.75 13.39
CA LEU A 53 -23.13 -9.41 13.36
C LEU A 53 -23.14 -10.72 14.17
N LEU A 54 -23.74 -10.71 15.35
CA LEU A 54 -23.89 -11.89 16.20
C LEU A 54 -24.72 -13.00 15.55
N HIS A 55 -25.77 -12.62 14.81
CA HIS A 55 -26.55 -13.59 14.04
C HIS A 55 -25.82 -14.09 12.79
N GLY A 56 -25.03 -13.24 12.13
CA GLY A 56 -24.33 -13.59 10.89
C GLY A 56 -23.08 -14.45 11.10
N VAL A 57 -22.41 -14.33 12.25
CA VAL A 57 -21.12 -14.99 12.49
C VAL A 57 -21.13 -15.71 13.84
N ARG A 58 -21.22 -17.04 13.79
CA ARG A 58 -21.28 -17.92 14.97
C ARG A 58 -20.14 -17.72 15.97
N VAL A 59 -18.94 -17.36 15.49
CA VAL A 59 -17.76 -17.15 16.34
C VAL A 59 -17.99 -16.06 17.38
N TYR A 60 -18.64 -14.95 17.02
CA TYR A 60 -18.91 -13.88 17.99
C TYR A 60 -19.97 -14.28 19.02
N ALA A 61 -20.94 -15.12 18.65
CA ALA A 61 -21.89 -15.68 19.60
C ALA A 61 -21.21 -16.63 20.60
N GLU A 62 -20.23 -17.41 20.14
CA GLU A 62 -19.44 -18.28 21.02
C GLU A 62 -18.49 -17.46 21.92
N LEU A 63 -17.83 -16.43 21.39
CA LEU A 63 -17.02 -15.50 22.19
C LEU A 63 -17.84 -14.79 23.27
N LEU A 64 -19.07 -14.37 22.97
CA LEU A 64 -19.95 -13.80 23.99
C LEU A 64 -20.37 -14.81 25.05
N LYS A 65 -20.53 -16.09 24.69
CA LYS A 65 -20.78 -17.15 25.67
C LYS A 65 -19.58 -17.33 26.59
N ILE A 66 -18.37 -17.35 26.02
CA ILE A 66 -17.12 -17.48 26.77
C ILE A 66 -16.90 -16.25 27.67
N TYR A 67 -17.17 -15.04 27.17
CA TYR A 67 -17.10 -13.82 27.96
C TYR A 67 -18.08 -13.84 29.15
N LYS A 68 -19.30 -14.35 28.94
CA LYS A 68 -20.30 -14.48 30.00
C LYS A 68 -19.95 -15.58 31.01
N SER A 69 -19.32 -16.67 30.57
CA SER A 69 -18.94 -17.77 31.47
C SER A 69 -17.65 -17.49 32.23
N HIS A 70 -16.73 -16.74 31.63
CA HIS A 70 -15.41 -16.41 32.18
C HIS A 70 -15.08 -14.93 31.92
N PRO A 71 -15.71 -14.00 32.66
CA PRO A 71 -15.41 -12.57 32.53
C PRO A 71 -13.95 -12.24 32.93
N ASP A 72 -13.38 -13.07 33.81
CA ASP A 72 -12.01 -12.92 34.33
C ASP A 72 -10.93 -13.09 33.25
N LEU A 73 -11.24 -13.73 32.11
CA LEU A 73 -10.30 -13.87 30.99
C LEU A 73 -10.10 -12.57 30.20
N PHE A 74 -11.06 -11.66 30.28
CA PHE A 74 -11.10 -10.44 29.47
C PHE A 74 -10.98 -9.16 30.30
N GLN A 75 -11.08 -9.26 31.63
CA GLN A 75 -10.79 -8.16 32.53
C GLN A 75 -9.31 -8.19 32.92
N PRO A 76 -8.57 -7.09 32.70
CA PRO A 76 -7.21 -7.00 33.21
C PRO A 76 -7.25 -7.11 34.74
N PRO A 77 -6.37 -7.91 35.37
CA PRO A 77 -6.33 -8.00 36.83
C PRO A 77 -6.08 -6.62 37.43
N PRO A 78 -6.64 -6.33 38.63
CA PRO A 78 -6.40 -5.06 39.30
C PRO A 78 -4.90 -4.85 39.50
N ALA A 79 -4.42 -3.63 39.26
CA ALA A 79 -2.99 -3.26 39.23
C ALA A 79 -2.20 -3.53 40.53
N SER A 80 -2.86 -4.04 41.58
CA SER A 80 -2.24 -4.40 42.86
C SER A 80 -1.68 -5.82 42.89
N ASP A 81 -2.11 -6.70 41.98
CA ASP A 81 -1.66 -8.09 41.95
C ASP A 81 -0.71 -8.32 40.77
N PRO A 82 0.45 -8.99 40.99
CA PRO A 82 1.32 -9.38 39.89
C PRO A 82 0.52 -10.27 38.91
N PRO A 83 0.78 -10.19 37.59
CA PRO A 83 0.01 -10.95 36.61
C PRO A 83 -0.01 -12.41 37.02
N ALA A 84 -1.22 -12.97 37.15
CA ALA A 84 -1.43 -14.35 37.55
C ALA A 84 -0.80 -15.29 36.51
N THR A 85 0.48 -15.59 36.70
CA THR A 85 1.14 -16.67 36.00
C THR A 85 0.48 -17.94 36.54
N HIS A 86 -0.30 -18.63 35.71
CA HIS A 86 -0.88 -19.95 36.03
C HIS A 86 0.21 -21.03 36.26
N LEU A 87 1.47 -20.64 36.39
CA LEU A 87 2.64 -21.47 36.55
C LEU A 87 3.05 -21.44 38.02
N GLY A 88 3.22 -22.61 38.62
CA GLY A 88 3.80 -22.71 39.96
C GLY A 88 5.20 -22.07 40.00
N PRO A 89 5.64 -21.57 41.17
CA PRO A 89 6.93 -20.86 41.29
C PRO A 89 8.12 -21.72 40.86
N ASP A 90 8.00 -23.04 40.95
CA ASP A 90 9.02 -23.99 40.49
C ASP A 90 9.12 -24.06 38.96
N ALA A 91 7.98 -24.00 38.25
CA ALA A 91 7.95 -23.96 36.79
C ALA A 91 8.55 -22.65 36.25
N VAL A 92 8.29 -21.52 36.90
CA VAL A 92 8.90 -20.23 36.55
C VAL A 92 10.42 -20.29 36.73
N ARG A 93 10.91 -20.88 37.83
CA ARG A 93 12.35 -21.07 38.06
C ARG A 93 12.98 -21.96 36.99
N ALA A 94 12.33 -23.07 36.64
CA ALA A 94 12.80 -23.96 35.58
C ALA A 94 12.90 -23.25 34.23
N ILE A 95 11.90 -22.43 33.87
CA ILE A 95 11.91 -21.63 32.63
C ILE A 95 13.05 -20.61 32.65
N VAL A 96 13.22 -19.88 33.76
CA VAL A 96 14.28 -18.87 33.89
C VAL A 96 15.66 -19.53 33.83
N LEU A 97 15.86 -20.68 34.48
CA LEU A 97 17.12 -21.42 34.43
C LEU A 97 17.39 -22.01 33.04
N ALA A 98 16.36 -22.48 32.34
CA ALA A 98 16.49 -22.95 30.95
C ALA A 98 16.79 -21.81 29.97
N ALA A 99 16.22 -20.61 30.21
CA ALA A 99 16.47 -19.42 29.41
C ALA A 99 17.77 -18.70 29.78
N ALA A 100 18.32 -18.92 30.97
CA ALA A 100 19.53 -18.27 31.48
C ALA A 100 20.71 -18.22 30.48
N PRO A 101 21.10 -19.31 29.80
CA PRO A 101 22.21 -19.28 28.84
C PRO A 101 21.89 -18.51 27.55
N SER A 102 20.62 -18.29 27.22
CA SER A 102 20.22 -17.54 26.02
C SER A 102 20.43 -16.03 26.15
N PHE A 103 20.37 -15.49 27.36
CA PHE A 103 20.57 -14.05 27.61
C PHE A 103 21.99 -13.56 27.28
N PRO A 104 23.08 -14.17 27.77
CA PRO A 104 24.42 -13.74 27.39
C PRO A 104 24.70 -14.02 25.91
N ALA A 105 24.19 -15.13 25.35
CA ALA A 105 24.34 -15.42 23.92
C ALA A 105 23.67 -14.36 23.03
N ALA A 106 22.45 -13.95 23.37
CA ALA A 106 21.73 -12.90 22.66
C ALA A 106 22.40 -11.52 22.86
N ALA A 107 22.87 -11.22 24.07
CA ALA A 107 23.59 -9.99 24.34
C ALA A 107 24.91 -9.91 23.54
N SER A 108 25.68 -11.00 23.47
CA SER A 108 26.89 -11.07 22.65
C SER A 108 26.57 -10.95 21.17
N ALA A 109 25.54 -11.64 20.68
CA ALA A 109 25.12 -11.55 19.28
C ALA A 109 24.63 -10.14 18.88
N LEU A 110 23.89 -9.47 19.76
CA LEU A 110 23.48 -8.08 19.55
C LEU A 110 24.68 -7.13 19.61
N THR A 111 25.63 -7.37 20.53
CA THR A 111 26.83 -6.54 20.65
C THR A 111 27.71 -6.67 19.41
N THR A 112 27.93 -7.89 18.90
CA THR A 112 28.70 -8.10 17.66
C THR A 112 27.96 -7.56 16.45
N ALA A 113 26.64 -7.80 16.32
CA ALA A 113 25.86 -7.28 15.22
C ALA A 113 25.85 -5.74 15.18
N VAL A 114 25.70 -5.08 16.33
CA VAL A 114 25.69 -3.60 16.42
C VAL A 114 27.09 -3.01 16.22
N ALA A 115 28.15 -3.72 16.61
CA ALA A 115 29.53 -3.27 16.38
C ALA A 115 29.98 -3.46 14.92
N ASP A 116 29.58 -4.56 14.28
CA ASP A 116 29.99 -4.90 12.90
C ASP A 116 29.19 -4.13 11.85
N THR A 117 27.98 -3.66 12.16
CA THR A 117 27.22 -2.76 11.29
C THR A 117 27.25 -1.32 11.84
N PRO A 118 28.24 -0.48 11.46
CA PRO A 118 28.15 0.93 11.77
C PRO A 118 26.88 1.47 11.08
N VAL A 119 25.97 2.04 11.87
CA VAL A 119 24.84 2.79 11.33
C VAL A 119 25.42 3.84 10.39
N PRO A 120 25.07 3.82 9.09
CA PRO A 120 25.68 4.75 8.14
C PRO A 120 25.41 6.18 8.57
N ASP A 121 26.41 7.05 8.34
CA ASP A 121 26.36 8.46 8.73
C ASP A 121 25.03 9.09 8.26
N PRO A 122 24.20 9.63 9.18
CA PRO A 122 22.92 10.25 8.82
C PRO A 122 23.08 11.42 7.83
N ALA A 123 24.27 12.03 7.74
CA ALA A 123 24.53 13.05 6.72
C ALA A 123 24.48 12.47 5.29
N LEU A 124 24.97 11.24 5.09
CA LEU A 124 24.92 10.57 3.79
C LEU A 124 23.49 10.22 3.40
N SER A 125 22.69 9.69 4.33
CA SER A 125 21.29 9.37 4.06
C SER A 125 20.45 10.62 3.81
N ALA A 126 20.71 11.71 4.52
CA ALA A 126 20.09 13.01 4.25
C ALA A 126 20.45 13.55 2.86
N SER A 127 21.72 13.42 2.44
CA SER A 127 22.16 13.83 1.10
C SER A 127 21.47 13.03 -0.01
N LEU A 128 21.25 11.72 0.19
CA LEU A 128 20.50 10.88 -0.75
C LEU A 128 19.03 11.28 -0.81
N ALA A 129 18.40 11.57 0.33
CA ALA A 129 17.03 12.07 0.38
C ALA A 129 16.88 13.41 -0.35
N ALA A 130 17.88 14.30 -0.24
CA ALA A 130 17.89 15.59 -0.94
C ALA A 130 17.97 15.46 -2.47
N LEU A 131 18.45 14.34 -3.02
CA LEU A 131 18.52 14.09 -4.46
C LEU A 131 17.20 13.58 -5.07
N LEU A 132 16.28 13.06 -4.25
CA LEU A 132 14.97 12.55 -4.70
C LEU A 132 14.15 13.53 -5.58
N PRO A 133 14.01 14.83 -5.26
CA PRO A 133 13.28 15.75 -6.13
C PRO A 133 13.93 15.89 -7.51
N ARG A 134 15.26 15.90 -7.60
CA ARG A 134 15.98 15.97 -8.88
C ARG A 134 15.75 14.71 -9.70
N LEU A 135 15.80 13.54 -9.08
CA LEU A 135 15.50 12.26 -9.73
C LEU A 135 14.06 12.21 -10.26
N ARG A 136 13.09 12.70 -9.49
CA ARG A 136 11.69 12.81 -9.94
C ARG A 136 11.55 13.75 -11.14
N GLY A 137 12.26 14.89 -11.13
CA GLY A 137 12.29 15.81 -12.27
C GLY A 137 12.85 15.17 -13.54
N VAL A 138 13.99 14.47 -13.43
CA VAL A 138 14.60 13.75 -14.57
C VAL A 138 13.69 12.64 -15.07
N ALA A 139 13.07 11.87 -14.17
CA ALA A 139 12.14 10.81 -14.55
C ALA A 139 10.88 11.36 -15.27
N ALA A 140 10.42 12.56 -14.90
CA ALA A 140 9.32 13.22 -15.62
C ALA A 140 9.75 13.65 -17.04
N ALA A 141 10.94 14.25 -17.18
CA ALA A 141 11.50 14.61 -18.48
C ALA A 141 11.71 13.38 -19.38
N GLN A 142 12.22 12.27 -18.84
CA GLN A 142 12.39 11.02 -19.59
C GLN A 142 11.05 10.48 -20.13
N ARG A 143 9.97 10.57 -19.34
CA ARG A 143 8.63 10.18 -19.80
C ARG A 143 8.11 11.09 -20.90
N ALA A 144 8.35 12.40 -20.79
CA ALA A 144 7.98 13.36 -21.84
C ALA A 144 8.73 13.08 -23.15
N HIS A 145 10.06 12.89 -23.09
CA HIS A 145 10.86 12.54 -24.26
C HIS A 145 10.43 11.20 -24.88
N ALA A 146 10.12 10.19 -24.07
CA ALA A 146 9.63 8.91 -24.59
C ALA A 146 8.32 9.07 -25.38
N ALA A 147 7.40 9.92 -24.89
CA ALA A 147 6.15 10.22 -25.57
C ALA A 147 6.37 10.99 -26.89
N GLU A 148 7.25 11.98 -26.88
CA GLU A 148 7.63 12.75 -28.08
C GLU A 148 8.25 11.84 -29.15
N VAL A 149 9.20 11.00 -28.77
CA VAL A 149 9.86 10.07 -29.71
C VAL A 149 8.85 9.05 -30.25
N ALA A 150 7.94 8.54 -29.43
CA ALA A 150 6.88 7.65 -29.91
C ALA A 150 5.97 8.35 -30.94
N ALA A 151 5.59 9.61 -30.69
CA ALA A 151 4.80 10.40 -31.63
C ALA A 151 5.56 10.69 -32.94
N LEU A 152 6.85 10.99 -32.86
CA LEU A 152 7.71 11.19 -34.03
C LEU A 152 7.85 9.91 -34.86
N ARG A 153 8.06 8.76 -34.21
CA ARG A 153 8.10 7.45 -34.87
C ARG A 153 6.80 7.14 -35.60
N ALA A 154 5.65 7.36 -34.96
CA ALA A 154 4.35 7.14 -35.60
C ALA A 154 4.08 8.11 -36.78
N ARG A 155 4.66 9.32 -36.76
CA ARG A 155 4.60 10.26 -37.89
C ARG A 155 5.53 9.85 -39.02
N SER A 156 6.77 9.46 -38.71
CA SER A 156 7.74 9.03 -39.72
C SER A 156 7.30 7.74 -40.40
N GLU A 157 6.78 6.76 -39.64
CA GLU A 157 6.23 5.53 -40.19
C GLU A 157 5.14 5.80 -41.21
N ARG A 158 4.18 6.70 -40.91
CA ARG A 158 3.11 7.06 -41.85
C ARG A 158 3.63 7.66 -43.14
N ILE A 159 4.66 8.50 -43.08
CA ILE A 159 5.27 9.12 -44.27
C ILE A 159 6.00 8.06 -45.09
N VAL A 160 6.83 7.24 -44.44
CA VAL A 160 7.59 6.16 -45.08
C VAL A 160 6.64 5.16 -45.73
N ARG A 161 5.61 4.72 -45.02
CA ARG A 161 4.59 3.81 -45.53
C ARG A 161 3.89 4.37 -46.76
N ARG A 162 3.44 5.63 -46.72
CA ARG A 162 2.82 6.30 -47.88
C ARG A 162 3.76 6.39 -49.08
N TRP A 163 5.05 6.66 -48.86
CA TRP A 163 6.05 6.69 -49.92
C TRP A 163 6.27 5.29 -50.53
N TYR A 164 6.38 4.26 -49.69
CA TYR A 164 6.50 2.87 -50.13
C TYR A 164 5.29 2.42 -50.96
N GLU A 165 4.08 2.61 -50.43
CA GLU A 165 2.84 2.20 -51.09
C GLU A 165 2.65 2.93 -52.44
N ARG A 166 2.90 4.24 -52.49
CA ARG A 166 2.56 5.05 -53.66
C ARG A 166 3.67 5.13 -54.71
N ARG A 167 4.94 5.04 -54.31
CA ARG A 167 6.07 5.15 -55.26
C ARG A 167 6.79 3.83 -55.44
N ALA A 168 7.24 3.18 -54.37
CA ALA A 168 8.06 1.98 -54.50
C ALA A 168 7.26 0.81 -55.12
N LEU A 169 6.09 0.50 -54.56
CA LEU A 169 5.23 -0.58 -55.08
C LEU A 169 4.66 -0.25 -56.46
N ALA A 170 4.18 0.98 -56.68
CA ALA A 170 3.68 1.37 -57.99
C ALA A 170 4.77 1.30 -59.08
N CYS A 171 6.02 1.65 -58.75
CA CYS A 171 7.14 1.52 -59.68
C CYS A 171 7.46 0.04 -59.95
N SER A 172 7.50 -0.81 -58.91
CA SER A 172 7.74 -2.24 -59.12
C SER A 172 6.64 -2.90 -59.94
N ASP A 173 5.37 -2.55 -59.71
CA ASP A 173 4.25 -3.07 -60.49
C ASP A 173 4.32 -2.63 -61.96
N PHE A 174 4.73 -1.39 -62.21
CA PHE A 174 4.95 -0.89 -63.56
C PHE A 174 6.09 -1.65 -64.26
N VAL A 175 7.24 -1.82 -63.60
CA VAL A 175 8.39 -2.54 -64.15
C VAL A 175 8.02 -3.99 -64.42
N ALA A 176 7.39 -4.69 -63.47
CA ALA A 176 6.93 -6.06 -63.64
C ALA A 176 5.92 -6.20 -64.80
N GLY A 177 5.02 -5.22 -64.96
CA GLY A 177 4.09 -5.18 -66.09
C GLY A 177 4.75 -4.95 -67.44
N VAL A 178 5.84 -4.18 -67.50
CA VAL A 178 6.67 -4.01 -68.71
C VAL A 178 7.43 -5.30 -69.00
N GLU A 179 8.10 -5.86 -68.01
CA GLU A 179 8.86 -7.11 -68.12
C GLU A 179 7.98 -8.26 -68.63
N GLY A 180 6.80 -8.45 -68.06
CA GLY A 180 5.86 -9.48 -68.54
C GLY A 180 5.35 -9.25 -69.97
N ARG A 181 5.31 -7.99 -70.46
CA ARG A 181 5.00 -7.71 -71.88
C ARG A 181 6.17 -8.05 -72.79
N VAL A 182 7.39 -7.71 -72.38
CA VAL A 182 8.62 -8.04 -73.10
C VAL A 182 8.77 -9.55 -73.18
N GLU A 183 8.57 -10.27 -72.09
CA GLU A 183 8.64 -11.73 -72.05
C GLU A 183 7.65 -12.38 -73.03
N ARG A 184 6.40 -11.89 -73.09
CA ARG A 184 5.42 -12.36 -74.09
C ARG A 184 5.86 -12.08 -75.53
N ALA A 185 6.44 -10.92 -75.79
CA ALA A 185 6.97 -10.58 -77.11
C ALA A 185 8.15 -11.49 -77.49
N GLU A 186 9.09 -11.72 -76.56
CA GLU A 186 10.21 -12.65 -76.74
C GLU A 186 9.73 -14.07 -77.01
N MET A 187 8.70 -14.56 -76.30
CA MET A 187 8.14 -15.88 -76.57
C MET A 187 7.58 -16.00 -77.99
N VAL A 188 6.93 -14.95 -78.52
CA VAL A 188 6.43 -14.95 -79.89
C VAL A 188 7.57 -14.92 -80.89
N VAL A 189 8.59 -14.08 -80.68
CA VAL A 189 9.79 -14.03 -81.54
C VAL A 189 10.49 -15.38 -81.57
N ARG A 190 10.75 -15.99 -80.41
CA ARG A 190 11.36 -17.33 -80.31
C ARG A 190 10.55 -18.41 -81.04
N ARG A 191 9.21 -18.32 -81.06
CA ARG A 191 8.38 -19.26 -81.83
C ARG A 191 8.54 -19.07 -83.33
N VAL A 192 8.60 -17.84 -83.80
CA VAL A 192 8.80 -17.52 -85.22
C VAL A 192 10.20 -17.92 -85.69
N GLU A 193 11.23 -17.66 -84.87
CA GLU A 193 12.61 -18.07 -85.15
C GLU A 193 12.72 -19.59 -85.29
N ARG A 194 12.17 -20.37 -84.34
CA ARG A 194 12.15 -21.84 -84.47
C ARG A 194 11.44 -22.33 -85.72
N ALA A 195 10.32 -21.70 -86.09
CA ALA A 195 9.60 -22.06 -87.31
C ALA A 195 10.36 -21.70 -88.60
N ARG A 196 11.28 -20.72 -88.54
CA ARG A 196 12.19 -20.40 -89.65
C ARG A 196 13.37 -21.36 -89.71
N ASP A 197 13.87 -21.81 -88.58
CA ASP A 197 15.01 -22.75 -88.50
C ASP A 197 14.62 -24.19 -88.89
N GLU A 198 13.32 -24.53 -88.87
CA GLU A 198 12.77 -25.85 -89.26
C GLU A 198 12.38 -25.95 -90.77
N VAL A 199 12.54 -24.89 -91.56
CA VAL A 199 12.31 -24.84 -93.03
C VAL A 199 13.63 -24.82 -93.79
#